data_AF-A0A3M1DJD5-F1
#
_entry.id   AF-A0A3M1DJD5-F1
#
_cell.length_a   1.000
_cell.length_b   1.000
_cell.length_c   1.000
_cell.angle_alpha   90.00
_cell.angle_beta   90.00
_cell.angle_gamma   90.00
#
_symmetry.space_group_name_H-M   'P 1'
#
loop_
_entity.id
_entity.type
_entity.pdbx_description
1 polymer ?
#
loop_
_entity_poly.entity_id
_entity_poly.type
_entity_poly.pdbx_seq_one_letter_code
_entity_poly.pdbx_strand_id
1 'polypeptide(L)' 'MQHVKRRHPRCPVCSRPLPEGENPWRPFCSERCKLIDLGAWLGERHVIPGEPAGEAEDRPGKHGEEG' A
#
# COMPACT_ATOMS: atom_id res chain seq x y z
N MET A 1 19.03 21.46 -4.20
CA MET A 1 17.92 20.86 -3.43
C MET A 1 16.62 21.03 -4.19
N GLN A 2 15.90 19.95 -4.50
CA GLN A 2 14.60 20.02 -5.17
C GLN A 2 13.52 20.33 -4.12
N HIS A 3 12.76 21.41 -4.29
CA HIS A 3 11.62 21.71 -3.43
C HIS A 3 10.48 20.72 -3.69
N VAL A 4 10.22 19.79 -2.76
CA VAL A 4 9.02 18.95 -2.78
C VAL A 4 7.81 19.83 -2.48
N LYS A 5 7.09 20.26 -3.52
CA LYS A 5 5.79 20.93 -3.39
C LYS A 5 4.78 19.95 -2.79
N ARG A 6 4.31 20.21 -1.57
CA ARG A 6 3.26 19.40 -0.93
C ARG A 6 1.93 19.64 -1.67
N ARG A 7 1.39 18.59 -2.29
CA ARG A 7 0.05 18.65 -2.89
C ARG A 7 -1.01 18.44 -1.83
N HIS A 8 -2.17 19.10 -1.98
CA HIS A 8 -3.32 18.84 -1.13
C HIS A 8 -3.75 17.37 -1.31
N PRO A 9 -3.84 16.59 -0.23
CA PRO A 9 -4.12 15.16 -0.35
C PRO A 9 -5.53 14.96 -0.89
N ARG A 10 -5.71 13.90 -1.69
CA ARG A 10 -7.03 13.46 -2.20
C ARG A 10 -7.33 12.07 -1.67
N CYS A 11 -8.60 11.74 -1.51
CA CYS A 11 -9.01 10.39 -1.14
C CYS A 11 -8.56 9.39 -2.22
N PRO A 12 -7.81 8.33 -1.88
CA PRO A 12 -7.32 7.36 -2.87
C PRO A 12 -8.46 6.53 -3.50
N VAL A 13 -9.59 6.41 -2.82
CA VAL A 13 -10.73 5.57 -3.26
C VAL A 13 -11.67 6.31 -4.22
N CYS A 14 -11.89 7.61 -4.02
CA CYS A 14 -12.88 8.36 -4.80
C CYS A 14 -12.39 9.71 -5.34
N SER A 15 -11.12 10.05 -5.12
CA SER A 15 -10.46 11.28 -5.59
C SER A 15 -11.06 12.61 -5.09
N ARG A 16 -12.06 12.57 -4.20
CA ARG A 16 -12.59 13.75 -3.53
C ARG A 16 -11.54 14.40 -2.61
N PRO A 17 -11.57 15.72 -2.43
CA PRO A 17 -10.76 16.40 -1.42
C PRO A 17 -11.01 15.80 -0.04
N LEU A 18 -9.99 15.82 0.82
CA LEU A 18 -10.20 15.46 2.23
C LEU A 18 -10.95 16.58 2.95
N PRO A 19 -11.84 16.25 3.91
CA PRO A 19 -12.43 17.23 4.80
C PRO A 19 -11.36 18.12 5.46
N GLU A 20 -11.70 19.39 5.60
CA GLU A 20 -10.92 20.34 6.40
C GLU A 20 -11.08 20.01 7.89
N GLY A 21 -10.03 20.31 8.68
CA GLY A 21 -10.04 20.04 10.13
C GLY A 21 -9.79 18.58 10.50
N GLU A 22 -10.35 18.17 11.64
CA GLU A 22 -10.12 16.85 12.21
C GLU A 22 -10.91 15.77 11.45
N ASN A 23 -10.19 14.78 10.92
CA ASN A 23 -10.75 13.68 10.16
C ASN A 23 -10.04 12.38 10.58
N PRO A 24 -10.62 11.61 11.52
CA PRO A 24 -10.14 10.27 11.92
C PRO A 24 -9.97 9.27 10.79
N TRP A 25 -10.54 9.54 9.62
CA TRP A 25 -10.54 8.64 8.47
C TRP A 25 -9.43 8.96 7.47
N ARG A 26 -8.55 9.94 7.73
CA ARG A 26 -7.37 10.21 6.88
C ARG A 26 -6.58 8.91 6.64
N PRO A 27 -6.16 8.58 5.40
CA PRO A 27 -6.15 9.39 4.17
C PRO A 27 -7.46 9.37 3.34
N PHE A 28 -8.55 8.83 3.87
CA PHE A 28 -9.86 8.75 3.22
C PHE A 28 -10.78 9.93 3.56
N CYS A 29 -11.75 10.21 2.70
CA CYS A 29 -12.73 11.28 2.94
C CYS A 29 -13.87 10.88 3.89
N SER A 30 -14.02 9.59 4.21
CA SER A 30 -15.12 9.05 5.04
C SER A 30 -14.85 7.59 5.45
N GLU A 31 -15.61 7.11 6.44
CA GLU A 31 -15.63 5.69 6.83
C GLU A 31 -15.94 4.74 5.68
N ARG A 32 -16.92 5.10 4.85
CA ARG A 32 -17.28 4.31 3.69
C ARG A 32 -16.07 4.05 2.78
N CYS A 33 -15.25 5.07 2.51
CA CYS A 33 -14.06 4.90 1.68
C CYS A 33 -13.00 4.03 2.35
N LYS A 34 -12.79 4.15 3.67
CA LYS A 34 -11.90 3.25 4.43
C LYS A 34 -12.33 1.79 4.29
N LEU A 35 -13.63 1.50 4.42
CA LEU A 35 -14.16 0.14 4.32
C LEU A 35 -14.09 -0.41 2.89
N ILE A 36 -14.30 0.43 1.87
CA ILE A 36 -14.14 0.02 0.46
C ILE A 36 -12.70 -0.38 0.19
N ASP A 37 -11.72 0.40 0.65
CA ASP A 37 -10.30 0.10 0.48
C ASP A 37 -9.96 -1.24 1.15
N LEU A 38 -10.37 -1.43 2.40
CA LEU A 38 -10.21 -2.69 3.12
C LEU A 38 -10.83 -3.87 2.36
N GLY A 39 -12.05 -3.71 1.83
CA GLY A 39 -12.71 -4.73 1.03
C GLY A 39 -12.00 -5.01 -0.30
N ALA A 40 -11.28 -4.05 -0.88
CA ALA A 40 -10.46 -4.27 -2.07
C ALA A 40 -9.22 -5.11 -1.77
N TRP A 41 -8.58 -4.91 -0.62
CA TRP A 41 -7.47 -5.73 -0.14
C TRP A 41 -7.90 -7.16 0.17
N LEU A 42 -8.99 -7.33 0.94
CA LEU A 42 -9.52 -8.65 1.28
C LEU A 42 -10.01 -9.41 0.04
N GLY A 43 -10.46 -8.70 -0.99
CA GLY A 43 -10.90 -9.26 -2.26
C GLY A 43 -9.80 -9.37 -3.32
N GLU A 44 -8.52 -9.25 -2.93
CA GLU A 44 -7.35 -9.43 -3.81
C GLU A 44 -7.38 -8.51 -5.06
N ARG A 45 -8.06 -7.36 -4.98
CA ARG A 45 -8.12 -6.37 -6.06
C ARG A 45 -6.90 -5.44 -6.07
N HIS A 46 -6.19 -5.35 -4.96
CA HIS A 46 -4.90 -4.69 -4.87
C HIS A 46 -3.79 -5.74 -4.96
N VAL A 47 -3.33 -6.00 -6.18
CA VAL A 47 -2.21 -6.91 -6.45
C VAL A 47 -0.96 -6.08 -6.74
N ILE A 48 0.14 -6.41 -6.08
CA ILE A 48 1.45 -5.89 -6.46
C ILE A 48 2.01 -6.83 -7.53
N PRO A 49 2.23 -6.35 -8.77
CA PRO A 49 2.85 -7.18 -9.80
C PRO A 49 4.25 -7.59 -9.35
N GLY A 50 4.52 -8.89 -9.40
CA GLY A 50 5.82 -9.47 -9.09
C GLY A 50 6.01 -10.75 -9.87
N GLU A 51 7.25 -11.26 -9.88
CA GLU A 51 7.47 -12.64 -10.29
C GLU A 51 6.63 -13.56 -9.38
N PRO A 52 6.04 -14.64 -9.93
CA PRO A 52 5.34 -15.62 -9.11
C PRO A 52 6.27 -16.02 -7.96
N ALA A 53 5.74 -16.06 -6.74
CA ALA A 53 6.50 -16.54 -5.60
C ALA A 53 6.94 -17.98 -5.92
N GLY A 54 8.18 -18.12 -6.38
CA GLY A 54 8.78 -19.43 -6.62
C GLY A 54 8.68 -20.20 -5.31
N GLU A 55 8.29 -21.47 -5.41
CA GLU A 55 8.29 -22.40 -4.30
C GLU A 55 9.65 -22.28 -3.61
N ALA A 56 9.68 -21.67 -2.42
CA ALA A 56 10.87 -21.65 -1.61
C ALA A 56 11.11 -23.09 -1.17
N GLU A 57 11.84 -23.84 -1.99
CA GLU A 57 12.45 -25.08 -1.55
C GLU A 57 13.35 -24.72 -0.36
N ASP A 58 13.02 -25.30 0.79
CA ASP A 58 13.83 -25.31 2.01
C ASP A 58 15.22 -25.86 1.68
N ARG A 59 16.13 -25.00 1.21
CA ARG A 59 17.50 -25.40 0.90
C ARG A 59 18.41 -24.92 2.03
N PRO A 60 19.01 -25.84 2.81
CA PRO A 60 19.92 -25.44 3.88
C PRO A 60 21.16 -24.78 3.26
N GLY A 61 21.48 -23.58 3.75
CA GLY A 61 22.58 -22.76 3.23
C GLY A 61 23.94 -23.47 3.37
N LYS A 62 24.65 -23.64 2.26
CA LYS A 62 26.09 -23.95 2.31
C LYS A 62 26.87 -22.65 2.52
N HIS A 63 27.40 -22.48 3.73
CA HIS A 63 28.53 -21.57 3.96
C HIS A 63 29.76 -22.14 3.21
N GLY A 64 30.34 -21.34 2.33
CA GLY A 64 31.56 -21.67 1.61
C GLY A 64 32.79 -21.56 2.52
N GLU A 65 33.58 -22.63 2.55
CA GLU A 65 34.98 -22.65 2.98
C GLU A 65 35.83 -22.36 1.73
N GLU A 66 36.63 -21.29 1.76
CA GLU A 66 37.62 -20.99 0.73
C GLU A 66 39.02 -21.23 1.33
N GLY A 67 39.82 -22.05 0.64
CA GLY A 67 41.21 -22.34 0.97
C GLY A 67 42.21 -21.43 0.27
#